data_AF-A0A6C0CFA4-F1
#
_entry.id   AF-A0A6C0CFA4-F1
#
_cell.length_a   1.000
_cell.length_b   1.000
_cell.length_c   1.000
_cell.angle_alpha   90.00
_cell.angle_beta   90.00
_cell.angle_gamma   90.00
#
_symmetry.space_group_name_H-M   'P 1'
#
loop_
_entity.id
_entity.type
_entity.pdbx_description
1 polymer ?
#
loop_
_entity_poly.entity_id
_entity_poly.type
_entity_poly.pdbx_seq_one_letter_code
_entity_poly.pdbx_strand_id
1 'polypeptide(L)'
;MEQLATLLLGVVIVGYICHYIIQKLNKKTVKSTVDNREYEVRDLPDSLDAANLLADISDKLTKLVEYVVSNDPDREGIQQLKRNFNSRNIIENTPGGKYTAYSVNKGEQLALCLRDAKDDTFIELNLIIFVAIHEIAHVMTDEVGHTKKFWNNMRYLLEEGEKIGVYKAEDYSKNPKMYCGLEINSSPYHF
;
A
#
# COMPACT_ATOMS: atom_id res chain seq x y z
N MET A 1 -16.93 -38.30 -20.88
CA MET A 1 -15.72 -37.48 -20.63
C MET A 1 -15.95 -36.02 -21.04
N GLU A 2 -16.40 -35.76 -22.27
CA GLU A 2 -16.64 -34.39 -22.78
C GLU A 2 -17.73 -33.60 -22.02
N GLN A 3 -18.87 -34.24 -21.70
CA GLN A 3 -19.94 -33.59 -20.92
C GLN A 3 -19.49 -33.22 -19.51
N LEU A 4 -18.70 -34.10 -18.87
CA LEU A 4 -18.13 -33.84 -17.54
C LEU A 4 -17.10 -32.69 -17.60
N ALA A 5 -16.25 -32.66 -18.63
CA ALA A 5 -15.29 -31.58 -18.84
C ALA A 5 -15.99 -30.23 -19.08
N THR A 6 -17.07 -30.23 -19.87
CA THR A 6 -17.87 -29.03 -20.14
C THR A 6 -18.55 -28.52 -18.87
N LEU A 7 -19.12 -29.41 -18.06
CA LEU A 7 -19.71 -29.06 -16.76
C LEU A 7 -18.67 -28.46 -15.80
N LEU A 8 -17.50 -29.10 -15.68
CA LEU A 8 -16.40 -28.62 -14.82
C LEU A 8 -15.88 -27.25 -15.27
N LEU A 9 -15.70 -27.04 -16.57
CA LEU A 9 -15.32 -25.74 -17.13
C LEU A 9 -16.38 -24.67 -16.82
N GLY A 10 -17.66 -25.01 -16.93
CA GLY A 10 -18.77 -24.13 -16.56
C GLY A 10 -18.73 -23.72 -15.09
N VAL A 11 -18.48 -24.65 -14.17
CA VAL A 11 -18.35 -24.36 -12.72
C VAL A 11 -17.17 -23.43 -12.44
N VAL A 12 -16.01 -23.64 -13.09
CA VAL A 12 -14.84 -22.78 -12.93
C VAL A 12 -15.12 -21.36 -13.44
N ILE A 13 -15.76 -21.23 -14.61
CA ILE A 13 -16.13 -19.93 -15.18
C ILE A 13 -17.12 -19.20 -14.28
N VAL A 14 -18.17 -19.88 -13.81
CA VAL A 14 -19.15 -19.28 -12.88
C VAL A 14 -18.49 -18.89 -11.57
N GLY A 15 -17.61 -19.74 -11.01
CA GLY A 15 -16.84 -19.43 -9.81
C GLY A 15 -15.95 -18.19 -9.98
N TYR A 16 -15.28 -18.06 -11.12
CA TYR A 16 -14.47 -16.89 -11.46
C TYR A 16 -15.33 -15.62 -11.60
N ILE A 17 -16.46 -15.70 -12.31
CA ILE A 17 -17.38 -14.56 -12.47
C ILE A 17 -17.95 -14.13 -11.11
N CYS A 18 -18.39 -15.08 -10.28
CA CYS A 18 -18.88 -14.79 -8.93
C CYS A 18 -17.81 -14.13 -8.07
N HIS A 19 -16.57 -14.65 -8.07
CA HIS A 19 -15.46 -14.04 -7.35
C HIS A 19 -15.19 -12.61 -7.82
N TYR A 20 -15.18 -12.37 -9.13
CA TYR A 20 -14.99 -11.05 -9.72
C TYR A 20 -16.11 -10.07 -9.33
N ILE A 21 -17.38 -10.50 -9.36
CA ILE A 21 -18.52 -9.68 -8.96
C ILE A 21 -18.44 -9.33 -7.47
N ILE A 22 -18.17 -10.30 -6.59
CA ILE A 22 -18.07 -10.09 -5.14
C ILE A 22 -16.97 -9.06 -4.82
N GLN A 23 -15.81 -9.18 -5.44
CA GLN A 23 -14.71 -8.22 -5.27
C GLN A 23 -15.12 -6.80 -5.66
N LYS A 24 -15.87 -6.66 -6.77
CA LYS A 24 -16.32 -5.35 -7.26
C LYS A 24 -17.45 -4.76 -6.42
N LEU A 25 -18.31 -5.60 -5.84
CA LEU A 25 -19.38 -5.16 -4.92
C LEU A 25 -18.86 -4.71 -3.56
N ASN A 26 -17.69 -5.21 -3.14
CA ASN A 26 -17.09 -4.87 -1.84
C ASN A 26 -16.30 -3.56 -1.86
N LYS A 27 -16.35 -2.80 -2.95
CA LYS A 27 -15.63 -1.52 -3.09
C LYS A 27 -16.55 -0.44 -3.64
N LYS A 28 -16.29 0.79 -3.22
CA LYS A 28 -16.95 1.98 -3.73
C LYS A 28 -15.99 3.17 -3.76
N THR A 29 -16.36 4.18 -4.53
CA THR A 29 -15.62 5.43 -4.62
C THR A 29 -16.23 6.44 -3.65
N VAL A 30 -15.40 7.02 -2.78
CA VAL A 30 -15.83 8.01 -1.79
C VAL A 30 -14.97 9.26 -1.91
N LYS A 31 -15.61 10.43 -1.88
CA LYS A 31 -14.91 11.72 -1.89
C LYS A 31 -14.43 12.07 -0.48
N SER A 32 -13.13 12.24 -0.30
CA SER A 32 -12.53 12.66 0.96
C SER A 32 -12.89 14.11 1.30
N THR A 33 -13.14 14.37 2.58
CA THR A 33 -13.31 15.72 3.12
C THR A 33 -11.98 16.41 3.44
N VAL A 34 -10.86 15.68 3.43
CA VAL A 34 -9.51 16.20 3.73
C VAL A 34 -8.97 16.99 2.54
N ASP A 35 -9.11 16.46 1.32
CA ASP A 35 -8.50 17.05 0.12
C ASP A 35 -9.44 17.15 -1.10
N ASN A 36 -10.72 16.80 -0.93
CA ASN A 36 -11.74 16.81 -1.97
C ASN A 36 -11.48 15.87 -3.17
N ARG A 37 -10.60 14.87 -3.05
CA ARG A 37 -10.39 13.83 -4.07
C ARG A 37 -11.22 12.59 -3.80
N GLU A 38 -11.41 11.79 -4.85
CA GLU A 38 -12.11 10.51 -4.79
C GLU A 38 -11.12 9.36 -4.57
N TYR A 39 -11.51 8.43 -3.70
CA TYR A 39 -10.73 7.25 -3.32
C TYR A 39 -11.57 5.99 -3.47
N GLU A 40 -10.97 4.94 -4.04
CA GLU A 40 -11.56 3.60 -4.02
C GLU A 40 -11.29 2.94 -2.67
N VAL A 41 -12.36 2.70 -1.92
CA VAL A 41 -12.34 2.14 -0.56
C VAL A 41 -13.27 0.94 -0.47
N ARG A 42 -13.16 0.15 0.60
CA ARG A 42 -14.09 -0.94 0.89
C ARG A 42 -15.49 -0.36 1.16
N ASP A 43 -16.52 -1.06 0.70
CA ASP A 43 -17.92 -0.69 0.97
C ASP A 43 -18.33 -1.08 2.40
N LEU A 44 -17.82 -0.32 3.36
CA LEU A 44 -18.12 -0.42 4.79
C LEU A 44 -18.80 0.86 5.31
N PRO A 45 -19.49 0.80 6.47
CA PRO A 45 -20.19 1.97 7.03
C PRO A 45 -19.29 3.21 7.24
N ASP A 46 -18.02 2.99 7.59
CA ASP A 46 -16.99 4.00 7.87
C ASP A 46 -16.05 4.26 6.67
N SER A 47 -16.53 3.99 5.45
CA SER A 47 -15.80 4.24 4.20
C SER A 47 -15.32 5.70 3.99
N LEU A 48 -15.99 6.69 4.59
CA LEU A 48 -15.52 8.08 4.56
C LEU A 48 -14.23 8.25 5.36
N ASP A 49 -14.11 7.58 6.50
CA ASP A 49 -12.90 7.59 7.33
C ASP A 49 -11.75 6.91 6.59
N ALA A 50 -12.02 5.83 5.87
CA ALA A 50 -11.03 5.18 5.00
C ALA A 50 -10.56 6.11 3.87
N ALA A 51 -11.46 6.84 3.22
CA ALA A 51 -11.11 7.81 2.18
C ALA A 51 -10.27 8.96 2.74
N ASN A 52 -10.62 9.46 3.92
CA ASN A 52 -9.85 10.48 4.62
C ASN A 52 -8.46 9.98 5.06
N LEU A 53 -8.35 8.73 5.48
CA LEU A 53 -7.08 8.11 5.83
C LEU A 53 -6.17 7.96 4.60
N LEU A 54 -6.72 7.54 3.45
CA LEU A 54 -5.98 7.50 2.18
C LEU A 54 -5.53 8.90 1.72
N ALA A 55 -6.34 9.93 1.98
CA ALA A 55 -5.95 11.30 1.71
C ALA A 55 -4.75 11.75 2.54
N ASP A 56 -4.75 11.46 3.85
CA ASP A 56 -3.61 11.77 4.72
C ASP A 56 -2.34 10.98 4.33
N ILE A 57 -2.49 9.69 4.01
CA ILE A 57 -1.39 8.87 3.48
C ILE A 57 -0.84 9.47 2.18
N SER A 58 -1.73 9.86 1.25
CA SER A 58 -1.34 10.46 -0.02
C SER A 58 -0.58 11.77 0.16
N ASP A 59 -1.02 12.65 1.06
CA ASP A 59 -0.34 13.90 1.39
C ASP A 59 1.04 13.63 1.99
N LYS A 60 1.14 12.72 2.97
CA LYS A 60 2.41 12.33 3.62
C LYS A 60 3.42 11.76 2.63
N LEU A 61 3.00 10.84 1.76
CA LEU A 61 3.89 10.26 0.75
C LEU A 61 4.29 11.28 -0.32
N THR A 62 3.37 12.18 -0.71
CA THR A 62 3.70 13.28 -1.63
C THR A 62 4.79 14.16 -1.04
N LYS A 63 4.62 14.59 0.22
CA LYS A 63 5.63 15.40 0.94
C LYS A 63 6.97 14.70 1.03
N LEU A 64 6.99 13.41 1.34
CA LEU A 64 8.22 12.61 1.37
C LEU A 64 8.92 12.57 0.01
N VAL A 65 8.18 12.23 -1.05
CA VAL A 65 8.74 12.14 -2.40
C VAL A 65 9.24 13.50 -2.89
N GLU A 66 8.48 14.57 -2.70
CA GLU A 66 8.90 15.93 -3.06
C GLU A 66 10.16 16.37 -2.30
N TYR A 67 10.23 16.05 -1.00
CA TYR A 67 11.37 16.36 -0.16
C TYR A 67 12.64 15.64 -0.62
N VAL A 68 12.61 14.31 -0.82
CA VAL A 68 13.80 13.57 -1.28
C VAL A 68 14.22 13.93 -2.70
N VAL A 69 13.27 14.23 -3.58
CA VAL A 69 13.55 14.73 -4.94
C VAL A 69 14.25 16.09 -4.91
N SER A 70 13.92 16.93 -3.94
CA SER A 70 14.51 18.27 -3.82
C SER A 70 15.85 18.25 -3.09
N ASN A 71 15.99 17.40 -2.07
CA ASN A 71 17.15 17.38 -1.17
C ASN A 71 18.28 16.47 -1.65
N ASP A 72 17.99 15.39 -2.39
CA ASP A 72 18.98 14.44 -2.89
C ASP A 72 18.64 13.99 -4.33
N PRO A 73 18.56 14.92 -5.30
CA PRO A 73 18.07 14.63 -6.66
C PRO A 73 18.94 13.63 -7.43
N ASP A 74 20.22 13.52 -7.08
CA ASP A 74 21.21 12.71 -7.77
C ASP A 74 21.34 11.29 -7.19
N ARG A 75 20.68 11.00 -6.06
CA ARG A 75 20.65 9.66 -5.50
C ARG A 75 20.01 8.68 -6.47
N GLU A 76 20.67 7.54 -6.63
CA GLU A 76 20.19 6.45 -7.48
C GLU A 76 18.75 6.06 -7.11
N GLY A 77 17.87 5.99 -8.11
CA GLY A 77 16.46 5.64 -7.94
C GLY A 77 15.52 6.82 -7.69
N ILE A 78 15.98 8.00 -7.26
CA ILE A 78 15.10 9.15 -6.99
C ILE A 78 14.35 9.64 -8.23
N GLN A 79 15.03 9.71 -9.37
CA GLN A 79 14.38 10.10 -10.62
C GLN A 79 13.36 9.05 -11.09
N GLN A 80 13.58 7.76 -10.78
CA GLN A 80 12.60 6.71 -11.05
C GLN A 80 11.38 6.86 -10.12
N LEU A 81 11.62 7.08 -8.83
CA LEU A 81 10.59 7.32 -7.84
C LEU A 81 9.70 8.50 -8.24
N LYS A 82 10.31 9.64 -8.59
CA LYS A 82 9.61 10.85 -9.07
C LYS A 82 8.73 10.58 -10.29
N ARG A 83 9.23 9.83 -11.28
CA ARG A 83 8.52 9.59 -12.53
C ARG A 83 7.35 8.62 -12.37
N ASN A 84 7.51 7.61 -11.52
CA ASN A 84 6.57 6.49 -11.50
C ASN A 84 5.57 6.55 -10.33
N PHE A 85 5.92 7.17 -9.21
CA PHE A 85 5.01 7.27 -8.07
C PHE A 85 3.85 8.22 -8.39
N ASN A 86 2.64 7.69 -8.38
CA ASN A 86 1.42 8.45 -8.54
C ASN A 86 0.66 8.54 -7.20
N SER A 87 0.88 9.61 -6.45
CA SER A 87 0.16 9.84 -5.19
C SER A 87 -1.35 10.01 -5.37
N ARG A 88 -1.85 10.19 -6.60
CA ARG A 88 -3.28 10.32 -6.88
C ARG A 88 -4.01 8.99 -7.04
N ASN A 89 -3.31 7.88 -7.04
CA ASN A 89 -3.90 6.56 -7.22
C ASN A 89 -3.50 5.63 -6.07
N ILE A 90 -4.04 5.90 -4.89
CA ILE A 90 -3.89 5.07 -3.70
C ILE A 90 -5.27 4.55 -3.33
N ILE A 91 -5.40 3.24 -3.17
CA ILE A 91 -6.67 2.56 -2.94
C ILE A 91 -6.62 1.67 -1.70
N GLU A 92 -7.78 1.38 -1.12
CA GLU A 92 -7.89 0.38 -0.07
C GLU A 92 -7.83 -1.03 -0.69
N ASN A 93 -7.00 -1.88 -0.11
CA ASN A 93 -6.89 -3.28 -0.43
C ASN A 93 -7.85 -4.12 0.43
N THR A 94 -8.38 -5.20 -0.14
CA THR A 94 -9.31 -6.11 0.53
C THR A 94 -8.54 -7.21 1.27
N PRO A 95 -8.94 -7.62 2.49
CA PRO A 95 -8.32 -8.75 3.18
C PRO A 95 -8.50 -10.08 2.41
N GLY A 96 -7.63 -11.06 2.70
CA GLY A 96 -7.69 -12.40 2.09
C GLY A 96 -7.00 -12.54 0.73
N GLY A 97 -6.45 -11.44 0.18
CA GLY A 97 -5.55 -11.49 -0.98
C GLY A 97 -4.19 -12.09 -0.64
N LYS A 98 -3.42 -12.45 -1.67
CA LYS A 98 -2.03 -12.95 -1.52
C LYS A 98 -1.08 -11.90 -0.92
N TYR A 99 -1.38 -10.62 -1.14
CA TYR A 99 -0.55 -9.49 -0.74
C TYR A 99 -1.37 -8.52 0.10
N THR A 100 -0.80 -8.05 1.22
CA THR A 100 -1.43 -7.08 2.12
C THR A 100 -1.29 -5.65 1.62
N ALA A 101 -0.19 -5.36 0.91
CA ALA A 101 0.03 -4.16 0.13
C ALA A 101 0.73 -4.51 -1.20
N TYR A 102 0.55 -3.69 -2.22
CA TYR A 102 1.27 -3.83 -3.48
C TYR A 102 1.25 -2.52 -4.29
N SER A 103 2.28 -2.35 -5.12
CA SER A 103 2.34 -1.34 -6.17
C SER A 103 2.11 -1.96 -7.55
N VAL A 104 1.21 -1.39 -8.35
CA VAL A 104 0.99 -1.75 -9.76
C VAL A 104 1.91 -0.91 -10.67
N ASN A 105 2.47 -1.53 -11.71
CA ASN A 105 3.31 -0.87 -12.73
C ASN A 105 4.37 0.09 -12.16
N LYS A 106 5.07 -0.36 -11.10
CA LYS A 106 6.13 0.41 -10.41
C LYS A 106 5.66 1.80 -9.92
N GLY A 107 4.40 1.95 -9.48
CA GLY A 107 3.96 3.13 -8.72
C GLY A 107 2.72 3.83 -9.29
N GLU A 108 2.19 3.32 -10.40
CA GLU A 108 0.98 3.85 -11.05
C GLU A 108 -0.24 3.77 -10.13
N GLN A 109 -0.31 2.71 -9.30
CA GLN A 109 -1.30 2.55 -8.25
C GLN A 109 -0.67 1.89 -7.03
N LEU A 110 -1.03 2.36 -5.84
CA LEU A 110 -0.71 1.73 -4.57
C LEU A 110 -1.97 1.19 -3.93
N ALA A 111 -1.98 -0.09 -3.58
CA ALA A 111 -3.05 -0.72 -2.81
C ALA A 111 -2.56 -1.00 -1.40
N LEU A 112 -3.25 -0.46 -0.40
CA LEU A 112 -2.87 -0.57 1.01
C LEU A 112 -4.02 -1.15 1.83
N CYS A 113 -3.72 -2.10 2.71
CA CYS A 113 -4.68 -2.55 3.70
C CYS A 113 -4.76 -1.51 4.82
N LEU A 114 -5.95 -0.96 5.06
CA LEU A 114 -6.16 0.08 6.08
C LEU A 114 -6.67 -0.49 7.41
N ARG A 115 -7.04 -1.77 7.42
CA ARG A 115 -7.82 -2.40 8.49
C ARG A 115 -7.26 -3.76 8.90
N ASP A 116 -7.44 -4.14 10.15
CA ASP A 116 -7.13 -5.49 10.61
C ASP A 116 -8.06 -6.50 9.92
N ALA A 117 -7.50 -7.63 9.49
CA ALA A 117 -8.24 -8.65 8.76
C ALA A 117 -9.25 -9.42 9.64
N LYS A 118 -9.16 -9.31 10.97
CA LYS A 118 -10.02 -10.02 11.92
C LYS A 118 -11.30 -9.27 12.25
N ASP A 119 -11.22 -7.96 12.42
CA ASP A 119 -12.32 -7.15 12.98
C ASP A 119 -12.58 -5.83 12.24
N ASP A 120 -11.89 -5.59 11.12
CA ASP A 120 -12.03 -4.38 10.28
C ASP A 120 -11.70 -3.05 10.98
N THR A 121 -11.07 -3.09 12.16
CA THR A 121 -10.57 -1.90 12.84
C THR A 121 -9.42 -1.25 12.08
N PHE A 122 -9.36 0.09 12.06
CA PHE A 122 -8.27 0.79 11.38
C PHE A 122 -6.91 0.50 12.03
N ILE A 123 -5.94 0.20 11.17
CA ILE A 123 -4.54 0.04 11.58
C ILE A 123 -3.95 1.41 11.91
N GLU A 124 -3.01 1.44 12.86
CA GLU A 124 -2.28 2.65 13.20
C GLU A 124 -1.60 3.26 11.97
N LEU A 125 -1.85 4.56 11.74
CA LEU A 125 -1.31 5.30 10.60
C LEU A 125 0.22 5.16 10.45
N ASN A 126 0.98 5.19 11.54
CA ASN A 126 2.44 5.05 11.47
C ASN A 126 2.88 3.72 10.85
N LEU A 127 2.16 2.63 11.16
CA LEU A 127 2.42 1.31 10.59
C LEU A 127 1.99 1.26 9.11
N ILE A 128 0.87 1.90 8.74
CA ILE A 128 0.46 2.01 7.33
C ILE A 128 1.51 2.80 6.52
N ILE A 129 2.04 3.89 7.07
CA ILE A 129 3.10 4.68 6.43
C ILE A 129 4.38 3.86 6.28
N PHE A 130 4.77 3.05 7.26
CA PHE A 130 5.90 2.13 7.13
C PHE A 130 5.73 1.17 5.93
N VAL A 131 4.53 0.57 5.79
CA VAL A 131 4.22 -0.32 4.66
C VAL A 131 4.11 0.46 3.35
N ALA A 132 3.56 1.67 3.35
CA ALA A 132 3.52 2.49 2.15
C ALA A 132 4.94 2.89 1.70
N ILE A 133 5.84 3.19 2.63
CA ILE A 133 7.27 3.42 2.37
C ILE A 133 7.94 2.16 1.79
N HIS A 134 7.58 0.96 2.26
CA HIS A 134 8.01 -0.30 1.64
C HIS A 134 7.62 -0.37 0.15
N GLU A 135 6.37 -0.03 -0.17
CA GLU A 135 5.90 -0.08 -1.56
C GLU A 135 6.58 0.98 -2.44
N ILE A 136 6.75 2.23 -1.97
CA ILE A 136 7.49 3.24 -2.76
C ILE A 136 9.00 2.96 -2.82
N ALA A 137 9.56 2.16 -1.91
CA ALA A 137 10.93 1.66 -2.04
C ALA A 137 11.06 0.64 -3.19
N HIS A 138 10.03 -0.17 -3.47
CA HIS A 138 9.97 -1.00 -4.68
C HIS A 138 9.83 -0.16 -5.95
N VAL A 139 9.20 1.01 -5.86
CA VAL A 139 9.12 1.99 -6.95
C VAL A 139 10.48 2.65 -7.20
N MET A 140 11.22 2.99 -6.15
CA MET A 140 12.56 3.58 -6.23
C MET A 140 13.64 2.58 -6.72
N THR A 141 13.39 1.28 -6.55
CA THR A 141 14.34 0.20 -6.87
C THR A 141 13.98 -0.45 -8.20
N ASP A 142 14.94 -0.53 -9.13
CA ASP A 142 14.82 -1.19 -10.42
C ASP A 142 14.82 -2.73 -10.32
N GLU A 143 15.59 -3.27 -9.38
CA GLU A 143 15.65 -4.70 -9.07
C GLU A 143 14.30 -5.26 -8.54
N VAL A 144 14.14 -6.58 -8.66
CA VAL A 144 12.97 -7.31 -8.17
C VAL A 144 13.28 -7.97 -6.82
N GLY A 145 12.35 -7.85 -5.87
CA GLY A 145 12.46 -8.44 -4.54
C GLY A 145 13.21 -7.55 -3.55
N HIS A 146 13.47 -8.07 -2.36
CA HIS A 146 14.06 -7.34 -1.25
C HIS A 146 15.60 -7.44 -1.25
N THR A 147 16.23 -6.92 -2.32
CA THR A 147 17.70 -6.90 -2.47
C THR A 147 18.37 -5.92 -1.50
N LYS A 148 19.70 -5.93 -1.45
CA LYS A 148 20.46 -4.93 -0.67
C LYS A 148 20.14 -3.49 -1.12
N LYS A 149 19.96 -3.27 -2.43
CA LYS A 149 19.57 -1.98 -2.99
C LYS A 149 18.18 -1.56 -2.49
N PHE A 150 17.22 -2.48 -2.52
CA PHE A 150 15.89 -2.25 -1.95
C PHE A 150 15.95 -1.82 -0.48
N TRP A 151 16.64 -2.59 0.37
CA TRP A 151 16.69 -2.28 1.81
C TRP A 151 17.41 -0.97 2.11
N ASN A 152 18.44 -0.62 1.35
CA ASN A 152 19.11 0.66 1.46
C ASN A 152 18.20 1.84 1.05
N ASN A 153 17.38 1.67 0.01
CA ASN A 153 16.40 2.66 -0.41
C ASN A 153 15.27 2.81 0.61
N MET A 154 14.73 1.70 1.11
CA MET A 154 13.70 1.71 2.15
C MET A 154 14.20 2.38 3.42
N ARG A 155 15.40 2.04 3.89
CA ARG A 155 16.02 2.71 5.05
C ARG A 155 16.10 4.21 4.83
N TYR A 156 16.66 4.64 3.71
CA TYR A 156 16.81 6.06 3.37
C TYR A 156 15.46 6.79 3.39
N LEU A 157 14.42 6.21 2.78
CA LEU A 157 13.08 6.81 2.78
C LEU A 157 12.46 6.89 4.18
N LEU A 158 12.71 5.92 5.05
CA LEU A 158 12.26 5.97 6.45
C LEU A 158 13.00 7.06 7.24
N GLU A 159 14.31 7.19 7.06
CA GLU A 159 15.14 8.23 7.70
C GLU A 159 14.74 9.64 7.24
N GLU A 160 14.57 9.86 5.93
CA GLU A 160 14.08 11.15 5.42
C GLU A 160 12.62 11.41 5.83
N GLY A 161 11.78 10.38 5.87
CA GLY A 161 10.41 10.47 6.36
C GLY A 161 10.30 10.84 7.83
N GLU A 162 11.22 10.35 8.67
CA GLU A 162 11.28 10.76 10.07
C GLU A 162 11.72 12.21 10.23
N LYS A 163 12.76 12.65 9.51
CA LYS A 163 13.26 14.04 9.56
C LYS A 163 12.17 15.07 9.32
N ILE A 164 11.19 14.76 8.45
CA ILE A 164 10.09 15.66 8.11
C ILE A 164 8.77 15.33 8.83
N GLY A 165 8.77 14.39 9.78
CA GLY A 165 7.59 14.01 10.57
C GLY A 165 6.50 13.25 9.80
N VAL A 166 6.83 12.68 8.64
CA VAL A 166 5.93 11.78 7.88
C VAL A 166 5.82 10.41 8.54
N TYR A 167 6.92 9.92 9.11
CA TYR A 167 7.04 8.64 9.79
C TYR A 167 7.67 8.83 11.17
N LYS A 168 7.35 7.96 12.13
CA LYS A 168 8.03 7.90 13.43
C LYS A 168 8.72 6.54 13.52
N ALA A 169 10.03 6.54 13.69
CA ALA A 169 10.78 5.29 13.75
C ALA A 169 10.29 4.39 14.89
N GLU A 170 10.03 3.12 14.56
CA GLU A 170 9.63 2.11 15.52
C GLU A 170 10.40 0.80 15.31
N ASP A 171 11.00 0.30 16.38
CA ASP A 171 11.78 -0.94 16.38
C ASP A 171 10.84 -2.15 16.45
N TYR A 172 10.37 -2.59 15.28
CA TYR A 172 9.49 -3.76 15.16
C TYR A 172 10.14 -5.08 15.59
N SER A 173 11.48 -5.13 15.77
CA SER A 173 12.12 -6.31 16.36
C SER A 173 11.85 -6.45 17.86
N LYS A 174 11.58 -5.31 18.53
CA LYS A 174 11.19 -5.25 19.95
C LYS A 174 9.69 -5.13 20.14
N ASN A 175 9.01 -4.43 19.24
CA ASN A 175 7.56 -4.20 19.28
C ASN A 175 6.91 -4.68 17.97
N PRO A 176 6.83 -5.99 17.72
CA PRO A 176 6.22 -6.51 16.50
C PRO A 176 4.74 -6.12 16.43
N LYS A 177 4.26 -5.82 15.22
CA LYS A 177 2.86 -5.43 14.96
C LYS A 177 2.24 -6.28 13.86
N MET A 178 0.94 -6.51 13.96
CA MET A 178 0.17 -7.15 12.90
C MET A 178 -0.29 -6.11 11.89
N TYR A 179 -0.02 -6.35 10.61
CA TYR A 179 -0.53 -5.59 9.48
C TYR A 179 -1.32 -6.52 8.57
N CYS A 180 -2.66 -6.42 8.63
CA CYS A 180 -3.55 -7.16 7.74
C CYS A 180 -3.28 -8.69 7.74
N GLY A 181 -3.03 -9.26 8.93
CA GLY A 181 -2.73 -10.69 9.10
C GLY A 181 -1.26 -11.09 8.88
N LEU A 182 -0.39 -10.16 8.47
CA LEU A 182 1.06 -10.35 8.40
C LEU A 182 1.73 -9.75 9.63
N GLU A 183 2.63 -10.49 10.27
CA GLU A 183 3.46 -9.93 11.35
C GLU A 183 4.62 -9.10 10.75
N ILE A 184 4.72 -7.84 11.18
CA ILE A 184 5.85 -6.96 10.94
C ILE A 184 6.72 -7.01 12.20
N ASN A 185 7.89 -7.64 12.08
CA ASN A 185 8.81 -7.89 13.19
C ASN A 185 10.26 -7.44 12.90
N SER A 186 10.46 -6.62 11.87
CA SER A 186 11.77 -6.06 11.53
C SER A 186 11.64 -4.71 10.84
N SER A 187 12.69 -3.91 10.94
CA SER A 187 12.83 -2.61 10.26
C SER A 187 14.27 -2.48 9.74
N PRO A 188 14.49 -1.95 8.53
CA PRO A 188 15.84 -1.64 8.05
C PRO A 188 16.43 -0.37 8.69
N TYR A 189 15.65 0.33 9.53
CA TYR A 189 16.02 1.55 10.25
C TYR A 189 17.12 1.29 11.30
N HIS A 190 18.00 2.27 11.54
CA HIS A 190 19.00 2.23 12.60
C HIS A 190 18.55 3.06 13.80
N PHE A 191 18.27 2.40 14.93
CA PHE A 191 17.77 3.02 16.17
C PHE A 191 18.87 3.48 17.10
#